data_AF-A0A7Y3U6Q6-F1
#
_entry.id   AF-A0A7Y3U6Q6-F1
#
_cell.length_a   1.000
_cell.length_b   1.000
_cell.length_c   1.000
_cell.angle_alpha   90.00
_cell.angle_beta   90.00
_cell.angle_gamma   90.00
#
_symmetry.space_group_name_H-M   'P 1'
#
loop_
_entity.id
_entity.type
_entity.pdbx_description
1 polymer ?
#
loop_
_entity_poly.entity_id
_entity_poly.type
_entity_poly.pdbx_seq_one_letter_code
_entity_poly.pdbx_strand_id
1 'polypeptide(L)'
;MRTHIHALLGPAIVTGMALSLAVPASAQYSSDFEALNASGNGVLLTGQDGYYIPDGTDSVDFYAFTYNNNGIGLPKNPRGGAQFIAGSGPGSPTFARAQRDMTWGSGIWEVSVDVCCTYLGSGESQDNLGSFSLQPYPGSASYIQLFSWMDPTNPVAWRSTFNAYDENGNGYNGVSPGEGWQNLKIDHWYRLRTTLDFDQNRILQTSIADLSTGETTSTCFGTMYLEGGRNGSAQPTGFRFFAGGGVPDNVTAYDNIGIEPTGRSLWTCINGDCPGLVSISVSGATSRGDVALVAGLTGGQYVNPKPPCQGITIDINPPFLNGFPRVERASSDGKVFIAGDMPRNLCGRLYVQAVDLTTCNVSNAANK
;
A
#
# COMPACT_ATOMS: atom_id res chain seq x y z
N MET A 1 -22.35 21.72 77.60
CA MET A 1 -22.61 21.35 76.19
C MET A 1 -21.63 22.11 75.31
N ARG A 2 -20.55 21.46 74.86
CA ARG A 2 -19.60 22.01 73.89
C ARG A 2 -19.62 21.11 72.66
N THR A 3 -20.02 21.68 71.54
CA THR A 3 -20.21 21.04 70.24
C THR A 3 -18.87 21.06 69.49
N HIS A 4 -18.36 19.88 69.10
CA HIS A 4 -17.20 19.72 68.23
C HIS A 4 -17.66 19.67 66.77
N ILE A 5 -17.10 20.53 65.92
CA ILE A 5 -17.26 20.52 64.46
C ILE A 5 -16.01 19.88 63.85
N HIS A 6 -16.18 18.76 63.17
CA HIS A 6 -15.16 18.12 62.34
C HIS A 6 -15.20 18.73 60.93
N ALA A 7 -14.07 19.30 60.47
CA ALA A 7 -13.86 19.68 59.08
C ALA A 7 -13.18 18.54 58.32
N LEU A 8 -13.83 18.04 57.27
CA LEU A 8 -13.32 17.07 56.32
C LEU A 8 -12.59 17.81 55.18
N LEU A 9 -11.28 17.60 55.05
CA LEU A 9 -10.49 17.98 53.88
C LEU A 9 -10.41 16.78 52.93
N GLY A 10 -11.03 16.89 51.76
CA GLY A 10 -10.92 15.89 50.69
C GLY A 10 -9.69 16.13 49.81
N PRO A 11 -9.04 15.07 49.29
CA PRO A 11 -7.92 15.21 48.36
C PRO A 11 -8.41 15.57 46.96
N ALA A 12 -7.83 16.64 46.39
CA ALA A 12 -8.02 17.02 45.00
C ALA A 12 -7.19 16.09 44.10
N ILE A 13 -7.86 15.29 43.27
CA ILE A 13 -7.23 14.49 42.22
C ILE A 13 -6.96 15.42 41.03
N VAL A 14 -5.68 15.69 40.77
CA VAL A 14 -5.21 16.44 39.59
C VAL A 14 -5.08 15.45 38.44
N THR A 15 -6.04 15.45 37.52
CA THR A 15 -5.98 14.67 36.27
C THR A 15 -5.01 15.36 35.31
N GLY A 16 -3.77 14.85 35.23
CA GLY A 16 -2.79 15.28 34.25
C GLY A 16 -3.18 14.79 32.85
N MET A 17 -3.57 15.71 31.98
CA MET A 17 -3.85 15.46 30.56
C MET A 17 -2.51 15.33 29.82
N ALA A 18 -2.05 14.10 29.60
CA ALA A 18 -0.86 13.82 28.81
C ALA A 18 -1.19 14.03 27.32
N LEU A 19 -0.71 15.12 26.73
CA LEU A 19 -0.68 15.29 25.28
C LEU A 19 0.36 14.31 24.72
N SER A 20 -0.10 13.18 24.17
CA SER A 20 0.75 12.31 23.36
C SER A 20 1.00 12.99 22.03
N LEU A 21 2.18 13.56 21.84
CA LEU A 21 2.64 13.98 20.53
C LEU A 21 2.89 12.72 19.71
N ALA A 22 1.98 12.39 18.80
CA ALA A 22 2.23 11.37 17.80
C ALA A 22 3.39 11.86 16.92
N VAL A 23 4.53 11.17 16.99
CA VAL A 23 5.64 11.42 16.06
C VAL A 23 5.14 10.94 14.69
N PRO A 24 5.01 11.81 13.68
CA PRO A 24 4.68 11.34 12.35
C PRO A 24 5.78 10.36 11.92
N ALA A 25 5.39 9.12 11.61
CA ALA A 25 6.27 8.22 10.88
C ALA A 25 6.62 8.94 9.58
N SER A 26 7.86 9.38 9.46
CA SER A 26 8.31 10.06 8.26
C SER A 26 8.51 9.00 7.20
N ALA A 27 7.84 9.14 6.05
CA ALA A 27 8.07 8.28 4.92
C ALA A 27 9.56 8.19 4.63
N GLN A 28 10.07 6.99 4.36
CA GLN A 28 11.48 6.86 4.05
C GLN A 28 11.81 7.52 2.71
N TYR A 29 10.86 7.43 1.78
CA TYR A 29 10.85 8.25 0.59
C TYR A 29 9.42 8.73 0.32
N SER A 30 9.26 10.03 0.07
CA SER A 30 8.04 10.56 -0.50
C SER A 30 8.38 11.70 -1.44
N SER A 31 7.64 11.77 -2.54
CA SER A 31 7.79 12.82 -3.54
C SER A 31 6.46 13.05 -4.24
N ASP A 32 6.01 14.30 -4.22
CA ASP A 32 5.00 14.86 -5.12
C ASP A 32 5.66 15.52 -6.35
N PHE A 33 6.98 15.36 -6.49
CA PHE A 33 7.82 15.87 -7.57
C PHE A 33 7.89 17.40 -7.67
N GLU A 34 7.37 18.14 -6.69
CA GLU A 34 7.35 19.60 -6.74
C GLU A 34 8.73 20.24 -6.56
N ALA A 35 9.69 19.48 -6.01
CA ALA A 35 11.07 19.90 -5.90
C ALA A 35 11.90 19.71 -7.19
N LEU A 36 11.33 19.06 -8.21
CA LEU A 36 12.01 18.86 -9.49
C LEU A 36 11.98 20.15 -10.32
N ASN A 37 12.91 20.22 -11.28
CA ASN A 37 12.83 21.17 -12.39
C ASN A 37 12.01 20.51 -13.51
N ALA A 38 10.82 21.04 -13.78
CA ALA A 38 9.92 20.56 -14.83
C ALA A 38 9.54 21.64 -15.83
N SER A 39 9.05 21.21 -16.99
CA SER A 39 8.49 22.10 -18.01
C SER A 39 7.30 21.45 -18.73
N GLY A 40 6.55 22.22 -19.51
CA GLY A 40 5.47 21.66 -20.35
C GLY A 40 5.99 20.64 -21.36
N ASN A 41 7.22 20.80 -21.86
CA ASN A 41 7.85 19.86 -22.79
C ASN A 41 8.60 18.71 -22.09
N GLY A 42 8.60 18.69 -20.76
CA GLY A 42 9.41 17.77 -19.96
C GLY A 42 10.84 18.26 -19.77
N VAL A 43 11.47 17.83 -18.69
CA VAL A 43 12.91 17.96 -18.41
C VAL A 43 13.40 16.58 -17.99
N LEU A 44 14.56 16.15 -18.46
CA LEU A 44 15.12 14.82 -18.12
C LEU A 44 15.09 14.59 -16.60
N LEU A 45 14.57 13.43 -16.19
CA LEU A 45 14.47 13.07 -14.77
C LEU A 45 15.84 12.64 -14.23
N THR A 46 16.67 11.98 -15.04
CA THR A 46 18.01 11.55 -14.64
C THR A 46 18.86 12.73 -14.21
N GLY A 47 19.53 12.59 -13.06
CA GLY A 47 20.32 13.65 -12.44
C GLY A 47 19.53 14.57 -11.50
N GLN A 48 18.21 14.44 -11.44
CA GLN A 48 17.37 15.11 -10.44
C GLN A 48 17.02 14.15 -9.31
N ASP A 49 17.02 14.60 -8.05
CA ASP A 49 16.67 13.80 -6.87
C ASP A 49 17.28 12.38 -6.84
N GLY A 50 18.50 12.20 -7.35
CA GLY A 50 19.18 10.90 -7.40
C GLY A 50 18.55 9.85 -8.33
N TYR A 51 17.68 10.23 -9.26
CA TYR A 51 17.20 9.36 -10.33
C TYR A 51 18.27 9.13 -11.40
N TYR A 52 18.30 7.92 -11.94
CA TYR A 52 19.21 7.50 -13.00
C TYR A 52 18.61 6.42 -13.91
N ILE A 53 19.16 6.27 -15.12
CA ILE A 53 18.90 5.13 -15.99
C ILE A 53 19.74 3.93 -15.52
N PRO A 54 19.16 2.75 -15.23
CA PRO A 54 19.91 1.58 -14.81
C PRO A 54 20.98 1.16 -15.84
N ASP A 55 22.20 0.90 -15.35
CA ASP A 55 23.32 0.45 -16.17
C ASP A 55 23.01 -0.86 -16.92
N GLY A 56 23.60 -1.02 -18.09
CA GLY A 56 23.45 -2.23 -18.91
C GLY A 56 22.08 -2.39 -19.56
N THR A 57 21.24 -1.35 -19.54
CA THR A 57 19.95 -1.32 -20.23
C THR A 57 20.01 -0.42 -21.46
N ASP A 58 19.29 -0.81 -22.52
CA ASP A 58 18.94 0.12 -23.59
C ASP A 58 17.65 0.83 -23.20
N SER A 59 17.77 2.08 -22.76
CA SER A 59 16.67 2.85 -22.20
C SER A 59 16.73 4.32 -22.60
N VAL A 60 15.56 4.92 -22.74
CA VAL A 60 15.39 6.38 -22.73
C VAL A 60 14.97 6.84 -21.33
N ASP A 61 15.06 8.13 -21.08
CA ASP A 61 14.76 8.70 -19.77
C ASP A 61 13.24 8.87 -19.54
N PHE A 62 12.87 9.00 -18.27
CA PHE A 62 11.66 9.69 -17.87
C PHE A 62 11.89 11.20 -17.88
N TYR A 63 10.80 11.97 -17.86
CA TYR A 63 10.84 13.42 -17.83
C TYR A 63 9.92 13.96 -16.74
N ALA A 64 10.34 15.03 -16.08
CA ALA A 64 9.52 15.83 -15.18
C ALA A 64 8.73 16.87 -15.98
N PHE A 65 7.41 16.83 -15.88
CA PHE A 65 6.47 17.70 -16.59
C PHE A 65 5.73 18.62 -15.63
N THR A 66 5.42 19.83 -16.06
CA THR A 66 4.39 20.66 -15.40
C THR A 66 3.02 20.26 -15.94
N TYR A 67 1.99 20.11 -15.10
CA TYR A 67 0.63 19.84 -15.56
C TYR A 67 0.12 20.88 -16.56
N ASN A 68 0.45 22.15 -16.32
CA ASN A 68 0.10 23.23 -17.23
C ASN A 68 0.83 23.09 -18.56
N ASN A 69 0.08 23.01 -19.66
CA ASN A 69 0.60 22.87 -21.03
C ASN A 69 1.59 21.71 -21.20
N ASN A 70 1.36 20.57 -20.52
CA ASN A 70 2.18 19.39 -20.77
C ASN A 70 1.98 18.90 -22.21
N GLY A 71 3.07 18.71 -22.94
CA GLY A 71 3.06 18.37 -24.36
C GLY A 71 2.54 16.96 -24.65
N ILE A 72 2.39 16.13 -23.62
CA ILE A 72 1.84 14.77 -23.71
C ILE A 72 0.34 14.71 -23.40
N GLY A 73 -0.31 15.85 -23.15
CA GLY A 73 -1.77 15.95 -23.04
C GLY A 73 -2.40 15.27 -21.82
N LEU A 74 -1.62 14.85 -20.83
CA LEU A 74 -2.14 14.17 -19.64
C LEU A 74 -2.94 15.12 -18.74
N PRO A 75 -4.03 14.65 -18.12
CA PRO A 75 -4.83 15.46 -17.23
C PRO A 75 -4.11 15.69 -15.89
N LYS A 76 -4.51 16.75 -15.20
CA LYS A 76 -4.01 17.04 -13.85
C LYS A 76 -4.46 15.96 -12.85
N ASN A 77 -3.53 15.44 -12.05
CA ASN A 77 -3.87 14.62 -10.88
C ASN A 77 -4.73 15.43 -9.91
N PRO A 78 -5.96 14.99 -9.57
CA PRO A 78 -6.84 15.71 -8.65
C PRO A 78 -6.25 15.94 -7.26
N ARG A 79 -5.24 15.15 -6.87
CA ARG A 79 -4.54 15.25 -5.58
C ARG A 79 -3.06 15.61 -5.72
N GLY A 80 -2.59 15.92 -6.94
CA GLY A 80 -1.21 16.30 -7.22
C GLY A 80 -0.98 17.81 -7.13
N GLY A 81 0.30 18.20 -7.16
CA GLY A 81 0.71 19.60 -7.16
C GLY A 81 0.67 20.23 -8.55
N ALA A 82 1.78 20.83 -8.97
CA ALA A 82 1.98 21.43 -10.28
C ALA A 82 2.78 20.54 -11.24
N GLN A 83 3.45 19.50 -10.74
CA GLN A 83 4.39 18.68 -11.48
C GLN A 83 4.08 17.19 -11.37
N PHE A 84 4.65 16.41 -12.29
CA PHE A 84 4.59 14.95 -12.29
C PHE A 84 5.75 14.40 -13.14
N ILE A 85 5.97 13.09 -13.14
CA ILE A 85 6.92 12.45 -14.05
C ILE A 85 6.20 11.54 -15.05
N ALA A 86 6.72 11.43 -16.27
CA ALA A 86 6.22 10.46 -17.24
C ALA A 86 7.32 9.94 -18.16
N GLY A 87 7.13 8.72 -18.65
CA GLY A 87 7.97 8.09 -19.64
C GLY A 87 7.14 7.67 -20.84
N SER A 88 7.72 7.80 -22.04
CA SER A 88 7.18 7.25 -23.28
C SER A 88 8.26 6.37 -23.90
N GLY A 89 7.97 5.07 -24.05
CA GLY A 89 8.91 4.15 -24.69
C GLY A 89 8.91 4.34 -26.22
N PRO A 90 10.06 4.32 -26.90
CA PRO A 90 10.14 4.37 -28.37
C PRO A 90 9.78 3.03 -29.04
N GLY A 91 9.44 2.00 -28.25
CA GLY A 91 9.18 0.65 -28.73
C GLY A 91 10.36 -0.30 -28.53
N SER A 92 10.05 -1.60 -28.39
CA SER A 92 11.04 -2.65 -28.16
C SER A 92 12.19 -2.63 -29.18
N PRO A 93 13.46 -2.79 -28.75
CA PRO A 93 13.89 -3.20 -27.40
C PRO A 93 14.16 -2.06 -26.41
N THR A 94 13.94 -0.81 -26.83
CA THR A 94 14.27 0.37 -26.02
C THR A 94 13.04 0.85 -25.25
N PHE A 95 13.18 1.13 -23.96
CA PHE A 95 12.05 1.51 -23.10
C PHE A 95 12.39 2.71 -22.23
N ALA A 96 11.39 3.45 -21.79
CA ALA A 96 11.63 4.50 -20.79
C ALA A 96 11.87 3.85 -19.43
N ARG A 97 12.95 4.24 -18.74
CA ARG A 97 13.25 3.78 -17.38
C ARG A 97 13.83 4.92 -16.55
N ALA A 98 13.47 4.93 -15.27
CA ALA A 98 14.18 5.71 -14.26
C ALA A 98 14.17 4.92 -12.95
N GLN A 99 15.31 4.88 -12.27
CA GLN A 99 15.51 4.18 -11.01
C GLN A 99 16.07 5.14 -9.98
N ARG A 100 15.72 4.88 -8.72
CA ARG A 100 16.27 5.58 -7.57
C ARG A 100 16.63 4.58 -6.49
N ASP A 101 17.84 4.72 -5.97
CA ASP A 101 18.29 3.91 -4.85
C ASP A 101 17.69 4.41 -3.55
N MET A 102 17.37 3.46 -2.67
CA MET A 102 16.94 3.72 -1.31
C MET A 102 17.34 2.55 -0.42
N THR A 103 17.61 2.83 0.84
CA THR A 103 17.93 1.78 1.82
C THR A 103 16.64 1.20 2.36
N TRP A 104 16.42 -0.11 2.30
CA TRP A 104 15.22 -0.74 2.86
C TRP A 104 15.47 -1.27 4.27
N GLY A 105 14.43 -1.30 5.10
CA GLY A 105 14.46 -1.90 6.43
C GLY A 105 13.72 -3.24 6.48
N SER A 106 13.69 -3.83 7.68
CA SER A 106 12.87 -5.00 7.99
C SER A 106 11.40 -4.59 8.22
N GLY A 107 10.52 -5.57 8.46
CA GLY A 107 9.13 -5.36 8.86
C GLY A 107 8.16 -5.06 7.71
N ILE A 108 7.05 -4.41 8.05
CA ILE A 108 5.94 -4.15 7.11
C ILE A 108 6.06 -2.76 6.50
N TRP A 109 6.04 -2.71 5.18
CA TRP A 109 6.17 -1.51 4.36
C TRP A 109 4.92 -1.27 3.53
N GLU A 110 4.59 0.00 3.32
CA GLU A 110 3.61 0.42 2.32
C GLU A 110 4.32 1.16 1.19
N VAL A 111 3.98 0.79 -0.04
CA VAL A 111 4.33 1.50 -1.26
C VAL A 111 3.05 2.06 -1.83
N SER A 112 2.99 3.37 -2.08
CA SER A 112 1.91 4.04 -2.79
C SER A 112 2.42 4.85 -3.96
N VAL A 113 1.68 4.83 -5.06
CA VAL A 113 1.98 5.62 -6.25
C VAL A 113 0.68 6.03 -6.94
N ASP A 114 0.59 7.31 -7.34
CA ASP A 114 -0.43 7.74 -8.28
C ASP A 114 0.05 7.44 -9.69
N VAL A 115 -0.80 6.82 -10.50
CA VAL A 115 -0.48 6.39 -11.86
C VAL A 115 -1.55 6.86 -12.84
N CYS A 116 -1.10 7.29 -14.00
CA CYS A 116 -1.95 7.58 -15.15
C CYS A 116 -1.30 6.99 -16.40
N CYS A 117 -2.09 6.29 -17.21
CA CYS A 117 -1.63 5.62 -18.42
C CYS A 117 -2.36 6.19 -19.64
N THR A 118 -1.66 6.29 -20.76
CA THR A 118 -2.26 6.72 -22.04
C THR A 118 -1.53 6.12 -23.24
N TYR A 119 -2.10 6.29 -24.43
CA TYR A 119 -1.49 5.92 -25.70
C TYR A 119 -1.56 7.10 -26.67
N LEU A 120 -0.40 7.62 -27.07
CA LEU A 120 -0.31 8.78 -27.98
C LEU A 120 -0.25 8.38 -29.46
N GLY A 121 -0.08 7.08 -29.73
CA GLY A 121 0.04 6.55 -31.07
C GLY A 121 -1.30 6.51 -31.80
N SER A 122 -1.24 6.20 -33.09
CA SER A 122 -2.43 5.91 -33.89
C SER A 122 -2.40 4.44 -34.28
N GLY A 123 -3.45 3.68 -33.93
CA GLY A 123 -3.58 2.25 -34.25
C GLY A 123 -3.35 1.33 -33.05
N GLU A 124 -2.92 0.11 -33.35
CA GLU A 124 -2.69 -0.93 -32.35
C GLU A 124 -1.47 -0.59 -31.49
N SER A 125 -1.59 -0.83 -30.19
CA SER A 125 -0.48 -0.88 -29.26
C SER A 125 0.04 -2.31 -29.11
N GLN A 126 1.05 -2.49 -28.26
CA GLN A 126 1.53 -3.80 -27.79
C GLN A 126 1.81 -3.71 -26.30
N ASP A 127 1.57 -4.83 -25.60
CA ASP A 127 2.04 -4.97 -24.23
C ASP A 127 3.59 -4.97 -24.17
N ASN A 128 4.21 -4.48 -23.09
CA ASN A 128 3.62 -3.90 -21.87
C ASN A 128 3.32 -2.40 -22.02
N LEU A 129 2.58 -1.81 -21.08
CA LEU A 129 2.34 -0.35 -21.03
C LEU A 129 3.34 0.35 -20.11
N GLY A 130 3.52 -0.18 -18.90
CA GLY A 130 4.41 0.38 -17.90
C GLY A 130 4.52 -0.51 -16.66
N SER A 131 5.34 -0.11 -15.70
CA SER A 131 5.37 -0.74 -14.38
C SER A 131 6.08 0.10 -13.32
N PHE A 132 5.66 -0.10 -12.08
CA PHE A 132 6.43 0.26 -10.89
C PHE A 132 7.05 -1.01 -10.30
N SER A 133 8.31 -0.95 -9.88
CA SER A 133 8.98 -2.12 -9.33
C SER A 133 9.99 -1.81 -8.24
N LEU A 134 10.16 -2.74 -7.31
CA LEU A 134 11.28 -2.77 -6.38
C LEU A 134 12.47 -3.44 -7.05
N GLN A 135 13.66 -2.89 -6.82
CA GLN A 135 14.89 -3.24 -7.52
C GLN A 135 15.96 -3.74 -6.57
N PRO A 136 16.91 -4.57 -7.03
CA PRO A 136 17.03 -5.09 -8.39
C PRO A 136 15.97 -6.15 -8.72
N TYR A 137 15.55 -6.17 -9.99
CA TYR A 137 14.71 -7.22 -10.56
C TYR A 137 15.35 -7.80 -11.83
N PRO A 138 15.40 -9.13 -11.97
CA PRO A 138 15.19 -10.13 -10.90
C PRO A 138 16.37 -10.14 -9.92
N GLY A 139 16.20 -10.76 -8.75
CA GLY A 139 17.31 -11.16 -7.87
C GLY A 139 17.29 -10.63 -6.43
N SER A 140 16.33 -9.77 -6.07
CA SER A 140 16.04 -9.32 -4.70
C SER A 140 14.57 -9.58 -4.36
N ALA A 141 14.11 -9.25 -3.15
CA ALA A 141 12.73 -9.38 -2.65
C ALA A 141 11.82 -8.40 -3.41
N SER A 142 11.70 -8.68 -4.69
CA SER A 142 11.24 -7.78 -5.71
C SER A 142 9.74 -7.90 -5.83
N TYR A 143 9.15 -6.76 -6.14
CA TYR A 143 7.74 -6.62 -6.44
C TYR A 143 7.63 -5.84 -7.74
N ILE A 144 6.73 -6.27 -8.63
CA ILE A 144 6.41 -5.54 -9.85
C ILE A 144 4.92 -5.34 -9.88
N GLN A 145 4.48 -4.09 -9.89
CA GLN A 145 3.15 -3.70 -10.33
C GLN A 145 3.24 -3.42 -11.84
N LEU A 146 2.68 -4.33 -12.64
CA LEU A 146 2.68 -4.30 -14.09
C LEU A 146 1.41 -3.67 -14.65
N PHE A 147 1.56 -2.80 -15.64
CA PHE A 147 0.48 -2.19 -16.40
C PHE A 147 0.48 -2.75 -17.82
N SER A 148 -0.69 -3.22 -18.24
CA SER A 148 -0.90 -3.84 -19.56
C SER A 148 -2.21 -3.37 -20.15
N TRP A 149 -2.31 -3.38 -21.47
CA TRP A 149 -3.56 -3.10 -22.17
C TRP A 149 -4.57 -4.21 -21.93
N MET A 150 -5.86 -3.86 -21.88
CA MET A 150 -6.94 -4.86 -21.91
C MET A 150 -7.02 -5.53 -23.29
N ASP A 151 -6.88 -4.71 -24.32
CA ASP A 151 -6.83 -5.10 -25.72
C ASP A 151 -5.82 -4.20 -26.43
N PRO A 152 -4.61 -4.69 -26.74
CA PRO A 152 -3.61 -3.89 -27.45
C PRO A 152 -4.09 -3.42 -28.83
N THR A 153 -5.03 -4.10 -29.48
CA THR A 153 -5.57 -3.66 -30.79
C THR A 153 -6.52 -2.46 -30.66
N ASN A 154 -7.01 -2.20 -29.45
CA ASN A 154 -7.88 -1.08 -29.12
C ASN A 154 -7.51 -0.53 -27.72
N PRO A 155 -6.41 0.24 -27.60
CA PRO A 155 -5.81 0.65 -26.31
C PRO A 155 -6.59 1.76 -25.60
N VAL A 156 -7.87 1.51 -25.31
CA VAL A 156 -8.78 2.45 -24.63
C VAL A 156 -8.97 2.13 -23.14
N ALA A 157 -8.43 0.99 -22.70
CA ALA A 157 -8.46 0.56 -21.31
C ALA A 157 -7.26 -0.31 -20.98
N TRP A 158 -6.83 -0.25 -19.73
CA TRP A 158 -5.68 -0.98 -19.23
C TRP A 158 -6.03 -1.73 -17.93
N ARG A 159 -5.09 -2.54 -17.47
CA ARG A 159 -5.17 -3.27 -16.20
C ARG A 159 -3.88 -3.15 -15.43
N SER A 160 -4.01 -3.28 -14.12
CA SER A 160 -2.90 -3.32 -13.19
C SER A 160 -2.82 -4.71 -12.56
N THR A 161 -1.71 -5.40 -12.77
CA THR A 161 -1.45 -6.75 -12.26
C THR A 161 -0.10 -6.77 -11.57
N PHE A 162 0.26 -7.83 -10.88
CA PHE A 162 1.57 -7.91 -10.26
C PHE A 162 2.25 -9.25 -10.49
N ASN A 163 3.57 -9.24 -10.41
CA ASN A 163 4.35 -10.47 -10.32
C ASN A 163 4.43 -10.90 -8.86
N ALA A 164 4.21 -12.19 -8.63
CA ALA A 164 4.18 -12.79 -7.30
C ALA A 164 4.84 -14.16 -7.32
N TYR A 165 5.07 -14.74 -6.15
CA TYR A 165 5.64 -16.06 -6.01
C TYR A 165 4.81 -16.90 -5.04
N ASP A 166 4.77 -18.21 -5.25
CA ASP A 166 4.27 -19.13 -4.23
C ASP A 166 5.27 -19.30 -3.07
N GLU A 167 4.90 -20.11 -2.08
CA GLU A 167 5.77 -20.35 -0.93
C GLU A 167 7.08 -21.06 -1.27
N ASN A 168 7.13 -21.78 -2.40
CA ASN A 168 8.32 -22.50 -2.87
C ASN A 168 9.20 -21.62 -3.77
N GLY A 169 8.78 -20.38 -4.07
CA GLY A 169 9.50 -19.46 -4.95
C GLY A 169 9.20 -19.66 -6.44
N ASN A 170 8.13 -20.35 -6.81
CA ASN A 170 7.68 -20.41 -8.20
C ASN A 170 6.98 -19.09 -8.56
N GLY A 171 7.44 -18.44 -9.63
CA GLY A 171 6.91 -17.14 -10.07
C GLY A 171 5.60 -17.24 -10.85
N TYR A 172 4.72 -16.29 -10.60
CA TYR A 172 3.51 -16.01 -11.36
C TYR A 172 3.60 -14.59 -11.93
N ASN A 173 3.34 -14.46 -13.22
CA ASN A 173 3.28 -13.16 -13.88
C ASN A 173 1.82 -12.77 -14.12
N GLY A 174 1.51 -11.48 -13.96
CA GLY A 174 0.18 -10.95 -14.28
C GLY A 174 -0.92 -11.36 -13.32
N VAL A 175 -0.62 -11.54 -12.03
CA VAL A 175 -1.63 -11.84 -11.01
C VAL A 175 -2.54 -10.62 -10.84
N SER A 176 -3.84 -10.81 -11.06
CA SER A 176 -4.85 -9.78 -10.83
C SER A 176 -5.30 -9.77 -9.37
N PRO A 177 -5.30 -8.61 -8.67
CA PRO A 177 -5.91 -8.50 -7.35
C PRO A 177 -7.44 -8.65 -7.36
N GLY A 178 -8.10 -8.42 -8.49
CA GLY A 178 -9.56 -8.46 -8.61
C GLY A 178 -10.09 -7.55 -9.72
N GLU A 179 -11.42 -7.46 -9.83
CA GLU A 179 -12.09 -6.70 -10.90
C GLU A 179 -11.77 -5.20 -10.87
N GLY A 180 -11.53 -4.62 -9.68
CA GLY A 180 -11.20 -3.20 -9.53
C GLY A 180 -9.88 -2.77 -10.19
N TRP A 181 -9.04 -3.73 -10.63
CA TRP A 181 -7.78 -3.48 -11.33
C TRP A 181 -7.87 -3.72 -12.83
N GLN A 182 -9.07 -4.00 -13.35
CA GLN A 182 -9.33 -4.25 -14.77
C GLN A 182 -10.13 -3.09 -15.37
N ASN A 183 -10.10 -2.95 -16.71
CA ASN A 183 -10.85 -1.92 -17.43
C ASN A 183 -10.61 -0.49 -16.90
N LEU A 184 -9.39 -0.21 -16.46
CA LEU A 184 -8.97 1.11 -15.99
C LEU A 184 -8.94 2.08 -17.17
N LYS A 185 -9.44 3.29 -16.95
CA LYS A 185 -9.53 4.32 -17.99
C LYS A 185 -8.14 4.85 -18.32
N ILE A 186 -7.89 5.12 -19.60
CA ILE A 186 -6.78 5.98 -20.01
C ILE A 186 -7.04 7.43 -19.56
N ASP A 187 -5.98 8.23 -19.48
CA ASP A 187 -6.05 9.63 -19.06
C ASP A 187 -6.82 9.80 -17.73
N HIS A 188 -6.54 8.90 -16.78
CA HIS A 188 -7.25 8.87 -15.52
C HIS A 188 -6.29 8.44 -14.40
N TRP A 189 -6.28 9.22 -13.33
CA TRP A 189 -5.37 9.00 -12.21
C TRP A 189 -5.96 8.02 -11.19
N TYR A 190 -5.20 6.98 -10.89
CA TYR A 190 -5.48 6.02 -9.84
C TYR A 190 -4.35 6.02 -8.83
N ARG A 191 -4.66 5.83 -7.54
CA ARG A 191 -3.65 5.55 -6.51
C ARG A 191 -3.58 4.05 -6.27
N LEU A 192 -2.42 3.47 -6.52
CA LEU A 192 -2.13 2.09 -6.15
C LEU A 192 -1.39 2.09 -4.82
N ARG A 193 -1.76 1.16 -3.94
CA ARG A 193 -1.03 0.87 -2.70
C ARG A 193 -0.76 -0.61 -2.59
N THR A 194 0.42 -0.95 -2.13
CA THR A 194 0.82 -2.33 -1.83
C THR A 194 1.50 -2.38 -0.49
N THR A 195 0.99 -3.23 0.39
CA THR A 195 1.59 -3.53 1.69
C THR A 195 2.39 -4.82 1.58
N LEU A 196 3.67 -4.73 1.95
CA LEU A 196 4.66 -5.79 1.88
C LEU A 196 5.18 -6.10 3.28
N ASP A 197 5.45 -7.36 3.55
CA ASP A 197 6.12 -7.82 4.76
C ASP A 197 7.49 -8.39 4.37
N PHE A 198 8.55 -7.65 4.68
CA PHE A 198 9.92 -8.06 4.38
C PHE A 198 10.48 -9.09 5.36
N ASP A 199 9.89 -9.23 6.55
CA ASP A 199 10.29 -10.27 7.50
C ASP A 199 9.75 -11.64 7.08
N GLN A 200 8.55 -11.65 6.49
CA GLN A 200 7.91 -12.87 5.98
C GLN A 200 8.05 -13.06 4.46
N ASN A 201 8.65 -12.10 3.75
CA ASN A 201 8.77 -12.03 2.29
C ASN A 201 7.41 -12.12 1.55
N ARG A 202 6.40 -11.37 2.00
CA ARG A 202 5.00 -11.51 1.55
C ARG A 202 4.40 -10.23 1.01
N ILE A 203 3.46 -10.40 0.09
CA ILE A 203 2.49 -9.37 -0.28
C ILE A 203 1.29 -9.56 0.64
N LEU A 204 0.95 -8.56 1.44
CA LEU A 204 -0.13 -8.65 2.43
C LEU A 204 -1.45 -8.12 1.87
N GLN A 205 -1.41 -6.96 1.23
CA GLN A 205 -2.59 -6.28 0.70
C GLN A 205 -2.21 -5.42 -0.49
N THR A 206 -3.13 -5.29 -1.45
CA THR A 206 -3.10 -4.23 -2.45
C THR A 206 -4.40 -3.45 -2.39
N SER A 207 -4.35 -2.14 -2.65
CA SER A 207 -5.54 -1.33 -2.89
C SER A 207 -5.38 -0.43 -4.11
N ILE A 208 -6.51 -0.09 -4.71
CA ILE A 208 -6.62 0.88 -5.80
C ILE A 208 -7.70 1.89 -5.43
N ALA A 209 -7.40 3.16 -5.63
CA ALA A 209 -8.36 4.25 -5.49
C ALA A 209 -8.47 5.04 -6.79
N ASP A 210 -9.69 5.28 -7.26
CA ASP A 210 -9.96 6.28 -8.30
C ASP A 210 -9.84 7.67 -7.67
N LEU A 211 -8.89 8.49 -8.14
CA LEU A 211 -8.61 9.77 -7.48
C LEU A 211 -9.64 10.86 -7.78
N SER A 212 -10.49 10.67 -8.79
CA SER A 212 -11.59 11.58 -9.12
C SER A 212 -12.83 11.33 -8.26
N THR A 213 -13.16 10.06 -7.98
CA THR A 213 -14.35 9.69 -7.20
C THR A 213 -14.03 9.43 -5.73
N GLY A 214 -12.78 9.08 -5.42
CA GLY A 214 -12.36 8.61 -4.10
C GLY A 214 -12.75 7.16 -3.80
N GLU A 215 -13.42 6.47 -4.73
CA GLU A 215 -13.77 5.06 -4.58
C GLU A 215 -12.50 4.23 -4.45
N THR A 216 -12.48 3.33 -3.46
CA THR A 216 -11.32 2.50 -3.13
C THR A 216 -11.73 1.05 -3.02
N THR A 217 -10.95 0.15 -3.62
CA THR A 217 -11.08 -1.30 -3.47
C THR A 217 -9.77 -1.87 -2.94
N SER A 218 -9.84 -2.88 -2.07
CA SER A 218 -8.67 -3.54 -1.50
C SER A 218 -8.82 -5.06 -1.57
N THR A 219 -7.71 -5.74 -1.81
CA THR A 219 -7.60 -7.20 -1.79
C THR A 219 -6.47 -7.62 -0.86
N CYS A 220 -6.73 -8.57 0.02
CA CYS A 220 -5.72 -9.14 0.90
C CYS A 220 -5.24 -10.50 0.40
N PHE A 221 -3.95 -10.79 0.62
CA PHE A 221 -3.33 -12.02 0.16
C PHE A 221 -2.81 -12.87 1.33
N GLY A 222 -3.21 -14.15 1.37
CA GLY A 222 -2.74 -15.11 2.37
C GLY A 222 -1.45 -15.83 1.97
N THR A 223 -1.21 -16.00 0.68
CA THR A 223 -0.24 -16.97 0.15
C THR A 223 0.62 -16.41 -0.99
N MET A 224 0.65 -15.08 -1.18
CA MET A 224 1.48 -14.44 -2.19
C MET A 224 2.79 -13.94 -1.57
N TYR A 225 3.90 -14.30 -2.19
CA TYR A 225 5.25 -13.97 -1.76
C TYR A 225 5.94 -13.05 -2.76
N LEU A 226 6.96 -12.34 -2.27
CA LEU A 226 7.94 -11.68 -3.12
C LEU A 226 8.91 -12.73 -3.70
N GLU A 227 9.83 -12.31 -4.56
CA GLU A 227 10.83 -13.21 -5.15
C GLU A 227 11.59 -14.02 -4.08
N GLY A 228 11.80 -15.31 -4.35
CA GLY A 228 12.37 -16.28 -3.41
C GLY A 228 11.36 -17.02 -2.53
N GLY A 229 10.06 -16.70 -2.63
CA GLY A 229 9.01 -17.40 -1.89
C GLY A 229 9.14 -17.21 -0.38
N ARG A 230 8.83 -18.25 0.41
CA ARG A 230 8.92 -18.18 1.89
C ARG A 230 10.34 -17.96 2.40
N ASN A 231 11.34 -18.46 1.67
CA ASN A 231 12.75 -18.36 2.09
C ASN A 231 13.31 -16.94 1.92
N GLY A 232 12.65 -16.11 1.10
CA GLY A 232 13.10 -14.77 0.80
C GLY A 232 14.23 -14.71 -0.20
N SER A 233 14.58 -13.47 -0.52
CA SER A 233 15.76 -13.08 -1.28
C SER A 233 16.34 -11.82 -0.64
N ALA A 234 17.44 -11.30 -1.18
CA ALA A 234 18.07 -10.09 -0.64
C ALA A 234 17.07 -8.92 -0.65
N GLN A 235 17.17 -8.00 0.31
CA GLN A 235 16.32 -6.80 0.30
C GLN A 235 16.49 -6.01 -1.01
N PRO A 236 15.46 -5.25 -1.44
CA PRO A 236 15.62 -4.31 -2.52
C PRO A 236 16.67 -3.25 -2.15
N THR A 237 17.26 -2.61 -3.16
CA THR A 237 18.20 -1.49 -3.04
C THR A 237 17.65 -0.20 -3.65
N GLY A 238 16.45 -0.26 -4.25
CA GLY A 238 15.85 0.87 -4.93
C GLY A 238 14.46 0.55 -5.47
N PHE A 239 13.91 1.48 -6.23
CA PHE A 239 12.68 1.30 -7.00
C PHE A 239 12.85 1.87 -8.40
N ARG A 240 12.02 1.42 -9.34
CA ARG A 240 12.11 1.79 -10.76
C ARG A 240 10.74 2.00 -11.38
N PHE A 241 10.66 3.05 -12.17
CA PHE A 241 9.61 3.28 -13.15
C PHE A 241 10.01 2.71 -14.51
N PHE A 242 9.01 2.17 -15.19
CA PHE A 242 9.11 1.68 -16.54
C PHE A 242 7.89 2.17 -17.33
N ALA A 243 8.11 2.55 -18.59
CA ALA A 243 7.06 2.79 -19.57
C ALA A 243 7.52 2.32 -20.95
N GLY A 244 6.59 1.74 -21.70
CA GLY A 244 6.83 1.27 -23.06
C GLY A 244 6.44 -0.19 -23.31
N GLY A 245 6.20 -0.51 -24.57
CA GLY A 245 5.87 -1.85 -25.06
C GLY A 245 6.56 -2.17 -26.38
N GLY A 246 5.99 -3.10 -27.15
CA GLY A 246 6.57 -3.47 -28.45
C GLY A 246 6.54 -2.37 -29.51
N VAL A 247 5.73 -1.33 -29.33
CA VAL A 247 5.60 -0.17 -30.23
C VAL A 247 5.80 1.15 -29.47
N PRO A 248 6.06 2.27 -30.18
CA PRO A 248 6.13 3.60 -29.57
C PRO A 248 4.84 4.03 -28.85
N ASP A 249 4.92 5.16 -28.13
CA ASP A 249 3.78 5.95 -27.65
C ASP A 249 2.93 5.33 -26.53
N ASN A 250 3.39 4.23 -25.94
CA ASN A 250 2.94 3.78 -24.62
C ASN A 250 3.50 4.72 -23.54
N VAL A 251 2.60 5.43 -22.87
CA VAL A 251 2.96 6.43 -21.85
C VAL A 251 2.46 5.99 -20.49
N THR A 252 3.34 6.06 -19.49
CA THR A 252 2.95 5.94 -18.08
C THR A 252 3.52 7.11 -17.29
N ALA A 253 2.64 7.75 -16.55
CA ALA A 253 2.94 8.85 -15.65
C ALA A 253 2.78 8.44 -14.20
N TYR A 254 3.59 9.05 -13.34
CA TYR A 254 3.60 8.84 -11.91
C TYR A 254 3.59 10.17 -11.16
N ASP A 255 2.92 10.17 -10.01
CA ASP A 255 2.83 11.30 -9.08
C ASP A 255 2.69 10.77 -7.63
N ASN A 256 2.87 11.64 -6.62
CA ASN A 256 2.65 11.37 -5.20
C ASN A 256 3.12 10.00 -4.71
N ILE A 257 4.42 9.75 -4.77
CA ILE A 257 5.01 8.51 -4.30
C ILE A 257 5.17 8.57 -2.78
N GLY A 258 4.85 7.45 -2.14
CA GLY A 258 5.12 7.21 -0.73
C GLY A 258 5.66 5.80 -0.56
N ILE A 259 6.83 5.68 0.04
CA ILE A 259 7.43 4.40 0.42
C ILE A 259 7.86 4.52 1.86
N GLU A 260 7.20 3.77 2.74
CA GLU A 260 7.37 3.94 4.17
C GLU A 260 7.22 2.65 4.97
N PRO A 261 7.99 2.50 6.06
CA PRO A 261 7.68 1.48 7.03
C PRO A 261 6.37 1.87 7.73
N THR A 262 5.45 0.93 7.85
CA THR A 262 4.17 1.16 8.53
C THR A 262 4.34 1.34 10.04
N GLY A 263 5.52 1.03 10.59
CA GLY A 263 5.79 0.94 12.02
C GLY A 263 5.05 -0.22 12.71
N ARG A 264 4.33 -1.05 11.94
CA ARG A 264 3.56 -2.18 12.45
C ARG A 264 4.31 -3.47 12.19
N SER A 265 4.29 -4.35 13.18
CA SER A 265 4.71 -5.74 13.01
C SER A 265 3.53 -6.69 12.82
N LEU A 266 2.29 -6.20 12.98
CA LEU A 266 1.06 -6.98 12.94
C LEU A 266 0.16 -6.43 11.84
N TRP A 267 -0.46 -7.30 11.05
CA TRP A 267 -1.36 -6.91 9.98
C TRP A 267 -2.62 -7.76 9.98
N THR A 268 -3.78 -7.12 9.87
CA THR A 268 -5.10 -7.73 9.79
C THR A 268 -5.72 -7.48 8.42
N CYS A 269 -6.35 -8.52 7.90
CA CYS A 269 -6.97 -8.55 6.59
C CYS A 269 -8.37 -9.14 6.69
N ILE A 270 -9.32 -8.58 5.94
CA ILE A 270 -10.69 -9.11 5.83
C ILE A 270 -10.98 -9.39 4.35
N ASN A 271 -11.30 -10.63 4.03
CA ASN A 271 -11.63 -11.11 2.69
C ASN A 271 -13.03 -11.75 2.67
N GLY A 272 -13.57 -11.97 1.47
CA GLY A 272 -14.86 -12.63 1.26
C GLY A 272 -15.99 -11.67 0.88
N ASP A 273 -17.19 -12.23 0.72
CA ASP A 273 -18.39 -11.52 0.27
C ASP A 273 -19.12 -10.86 1.44
N CYS A 274 -19.72 -9.71 1.19
CA CYS A 274 -20.56 -9.05 2.18
C CYS A 274 -21.91 -8.58 1.57
N PRO A 275 -23.06 -9.12 2.02
CA PRO A 275 -23.20 -10.16 3.03
C PRO A 275 -22.69 -11.53 2.55
N GLY A 276 -22.24 -12.38 3.46
CA GLY A 276 -21.78 -13.73 3.12
C GLY A 276 -20.59 -14.18 3.96
N LEU A 277 -19.94 -15.25 3.52
CA LEU A 277 -18.77 -15.79 4.21
C LEU A 277 -17.60 -14.81 4.08
N VAL A 278 -17.12 -14.34 5.22
CA VAL A 278 -15.89 -13.55 5.32
C VAL A 278 -14.82 -14.33 6.06
N SER A 279 -13.56 -14.03 5.77
CA SER A 279 -12.41 -14.51 6.51
C SER A 279 -11.58 -13.36 7.02
N ILE A 280 -11.10 -13.46 8.25
CA ILE A 280 -10.16 -12.53 8.86
C ILE A 280 -8.84 -13.26 9.02
N SER A 281 -7.77 -12.70 8.46
CA SER A 281 -6.42 -13.19 8.63
C SER A 281 -5.56 -12.16 9.36
N VAL A 282 -4.68 -12.65 10.24
CA VAL A 282 -3.66 -11.86 10.91
C VAL A 282 -2.30 -12.43 10.54
N SER A 283 -1.34 -11.56 10.23
CA SER A 283 0.07 -11.90 9.98
C SER A 283 0.99 -11.08 10.88
N GLY A 284 2.16 -11.63 11.21
CA GLY A 284 3.17 -10.97 12.04
C GLY A 284 2.92 -11.04 13.55
N ALA A 285 2.03 -11.92 14.00
CA ALA A 285 1.85 -12.19 15.42
C ALA A 285 3.05 -12.98 15.99
N THR A 286 3.25 -12.88 17.31
CA THR A 286 4.20 -13.74 18.02
C THR A 286 3.88 -15.20 17.72
N SER A 287 4.91 -15.98 17.35
CA SER A 287 4.78 -17.41 17.07
C SER A 287 4.17 -18.12 18.29
N ARG A 288 3.04 -18.82 18.10
CA ARG A 288 2.28 -19.41 19.21
C ARG A 288 1.96 -18.38 20.30
N GLY A 289 1.75 -17.11 19.99
CA GLY A 289 1.21 -16.10 20.91
C GLY A 289 -0.31 -16.10 20.90
N ASP A 290 -0.93 -15.42 21.86
CA ASP A 290 -2.38 -15.19 21.84
C ASP A 290 -2.67 -13.84 21.16
N VAL A 291 -3.65 -13.83 20.26
CA VAL A 291 -4.05 -12.64 19.48
C VAL A 291 -5.51 -12.34 19.77
N ALA A 292 -5.78 -11.14 20.27
CA ALA A 292 -7.14 -10.64 20.45
C ALA A 292 -7.62 -9.94 19.17
N LEU A 293 -8.75 -10.38 18.63
CA LEU A 293 -9.45 -9.71 17.54
C LEU A 293 -10.52 -8.78 18.12
N VAL A 294 -10.31 -7.48 17.97
CA VAL A 294 -11.22 -6.42 18.41
C VAL A 294 -12.02 -5.92 17.22
N ALA A 295 -13.31 -5.66 17.40
CA ALA A 295 -14.18 -5.17 16.33
C ALA A 295 -15.04 -3.98 16.79
N GLY A 296 -15.52 -3.18 15.84
CA GLY A 296 -16.44 -2.06 16.07
C GLY A 296 -17.06 -1.56 14.77
N LEU A 297 -17.93 -0.55 14.85
CA LEU A 297 -18.65 0.00 13.68
C LEU A 297 -18.03 1.27 13.10
N THR A 298 -17.03 1.81 13.79
CA THR A 298 -16.44 3.11 13.49
C THR A 298 -14.95 3.06 13.79
N GLY A 299 -14.15 3.62 12.90
CA GLY A 299 -12.75 3.94 13.18
C GLY A 299 -12.66 5.04 14.24
N GLY A 300 -11.55 5.06 14.98
CA GLY A 300 -11.27 6.10 15.97
C GLY A 300 -10.39 5.58 17.10
N GLN A 301 -9.79 6.48 17.88
CA GLN A 301 -8.86 6.05 18.92
C GLN A 301 -9.58 5.58 20.18
N TYR A 302 -9.21 4.40 20.67
CA TYR A 302 -9.62 3.87 21.98
C TYR A 302 -8.40 3.38 22.74
N VAL A 303 -8.20 3.88 23.96
CA VAL A 303 -7.11 3.44 24.84
C VAL A 303 -7.60 2.27 25.67
N ASN A 304 -6.98 1.09 25.53
CA ASN A 304 -7.38 -0.10 26.27
C ASN A 304 -7.15 0.09 27.79
N PRO A 305 -8.20 0.07 28.62
CA PRO A 305 -8.05 0.30 30.06
C PRO A 305 -7.67 -0.96 30.84
N LYS A 306 -7.59 -2.14 30.21
CA LYS A 306 -7.44 -3.43 30.90
C LYS A 306 -6.15 -4.17 30.52
N PRO A 307 -5.52 -4.92 31.46
CA PRO A 307 -4.42 -5.84 31.13
C PRO A 307 -4.90 -6.97 30.19
N PRO A 308 -3.98 -7.67 29.49
CA PRO A 308 -2.52 -7.58 29.60
C PRO A 308 -1.91 -6.38 28.86
N CYS A 309 -2.60 -5.83 27.87
CA CYS A 309 -2.11 -4.70 27.06
C CYS A 309 -2.75 -3.38 27.44
N GLN A 310 -2.71 -3.04 28.73
CA GLN A 310 -3.26 -1.77 29.20
C GLN A 310 -2.48 -0.60 28.59
N GLY A 311 -3.18 0.45 28.16
CA GLY A 311 -2.60 1.68 27.65
C GLY A 311 -2.31 1.69 26.15
N ILE A 312 -2.45 0.57 25.44
CA ILE A 312 -2.37 0.59 23.96
C ILE A 312 -3.55 1.37 23.38
N THR A 313 -3.30 2.06 22.27
CA THR A 313 -4.35 2.68 21.45
C THR A 313 -4.71 1.75 20.31
N ILE A 314 -6.00 1.45 20.17
CA ILE A 314 -6.58 0.80 19.00
C ILE A 314 -7.34 1.84 18.17
N ASP A 315 -7.45 1.62 16.86
CA ASP A 315 -8.06 2.53 15.88
C ASP A 315 -9.55 2.20 15.65
N ILE A 316 -10.21 1.62 16.66
CA ILE A 316 -11.64 1.32 16.68
C ILE A 316 -12.29 1.95 17.92
N ASN A 317 -13.32 2.78 17.76
CA ASN A 317 -14.00 3.42 18.88
C ASN A 317 -15.52 3.63 18.64
N PRO A 318 -16.42 3.11 19.49
CA PRO A 318 -16.13 2.18 20.60
C PRO A 318 -15.92 0.75 20.08
N PRO A 319 -14.99 -0.02 20.68
CA PRO A 319 -14.93 -1.45 20.43
C PRO A 319 -16.14 -2.15 21.04
N PHE A 320 -16.54 -3.29 20.46
CA PHE A 320 -17.57 -4.16 21.03
C PHE A 320 -17.05 -4.86 22.28
N LEU A 321 -17.28 -4.26 23.46
CA LEU A 321 -16.79 -4.79 24.73
C LEU A 321 -17.64 -5.94 25.30
N ASN A 322 -18.94 -5.99 24.98
CA ASN A 322 -19.90 -6.94 25.57
C ASN A 322 -20.04 -8.28 24.82
N GLY A 323 -19.07 -8.62 23.96
CA GLY A 323 -19.00 -9.90 23.23
C GLY A 323 -17.60 -10.53 23.19
N PHE A 324 -16.66 -9.99 23.97
CA PHE A 324 -15.22 -10.27 23.99
C PHE A 324 -14.48 -9.99 22.67
N PRO A 325 -13.22 -9.51 22.73
CA PRO A 325 -12.33 -9.80 21.63
C PRO A 325 -12.19 -11.32 21.53
N ARG A 326 -12.39 -11.87 20.32
CA ARG A 326 -12.13 -13.29 20.09
C ARG A 326 -10.61 -13.48 20.20
N VAL A 327 -10.17 -14.27 21.18
CA VAL A 327 -8.75 -14.58 21.36
C VAL A 327 -8.44 -15.88 20.63
N GLU A 328 -7.45 -15.82 19.74
CA GLU A 328 -6.99 -16.96 18.98
C GLU A 328 -5.49 -17.19 19.20
N ARG A 329 -5.08 -18.45 19.19
CA ARG A 329 -3.68 -18.83 19.28
C ARG A 329 -3.06 -18.72 17.88
N ALA A 330 -2.02 -17.90 17.74
CA ALA A 330 -1.27 -17.82 16.50
C ALA A 330 -0.58 -19.17 16.19
N SER A 331 -0.44 -19.48 14.90
CA SER A 331 0.35 -20.61 14.41
C SER A 331 1.85 -20.41 14.72
N SER A 332 2.67 -21.43 14.38
CA SER A 332 4.12 -21.33 14.50
C SER A 332 4.76 -20.28 13.59
N ASP A 333 4.07 -19.88 12.52
CA ASP A 333 4.50 -18.79 11.62
C ASP A 333 3.80 -17.46 11.94
N GLY A 334 3.20 -17.32 13.13
CA GLY A 334 2.67 -16.04 13.60
C GLY A 334 1.39 -15.60 12.89
N LYS A 335 0.53 -16.56 12.52
CA LYS A 335 -0.72 -16.30 11.80
C LYS A 335 -1.94 -16.68 12.60
N VAL A 336 -3.02 -15.94 12.40
CA VAL A 336 -4.37 -16.31 12.83
C VAL A 336 -5.27 -16.28 11.62
N PHE A 337 -6.17 -17.27 11.51
CA PHE A 337 -7.20 -17.30 10.49
C PHE A 337 -8.53 -17.66 11.14
N ILE A 338 -9.54 -16.84 10.89
CA ILE A 338 -10.92 -17.14 11.27
C ILE A 338 -11.86 -16.86 10.09
N ALA A 339 -12.98 -17.57 10.05
CA ALA A 339 -14.04 -17.33 9.08
C ALA A 339 -15.40 -17.34 9.76
N GLY A 340 -16.37 -16.65 9.15
CA GLY A 340 -17.75 -16.62 9.60
C GLY A 340 -18.63 -15.80 8.66
N ASP A 341 -19.94 -15.95 8.77
CA ASP A 341 -20.88 -15.18 7.95
C ASP A 341 -21.01 -13.73 8.46
N MET A 342 -20.77 -12.77 7.57
CA MET A 342 -21.02 -11.35 7.83
C MET A 342 -22.43 -10.96 7.37
N PRO A 343 -23.29 -10.46 8.27
CA PRO A 343 -24.62 -10.00 7.92
C PRO A 343 -24.58 -8.66 7.18
N ARG A 344 -25.60 -8.42 6.34
CA ARG A 344 -25.68 -7.25 5.43
C ARG A 344 -25.53 -5.91 6.15
N ASN A 345 -26.01 -5.80 7.39
CA ASN A 345 -25.99 -4.57 8.17
C ASN A 345 -24.59 -4.19 8.71
N LEU A 346 -23.61 -5.09 8.60
CA LEU A 346 -22.21 -4.86 8.96
C LEU A 346 -21.32 -4.54 7.75
N CYS A 347 -21.79 -4.76 6.52
CA CYS A 347 -21.03 -4.46 5.31
C CYS A 347 -20.77 -2.97 5.14
N GLY A 348 -19.53 -2.63 4.82
CA GLY A 348 -18.99 -1.27 4.75
C GLY A 348 -18.86 -0.59 6.12
N ARG A 349 -19.04 -1.31 7.22
CA ARG A 349 -19.17 -0.73 8.57
C ARG A 349 -18.33 -1.45 9.61
N LEU A 350 -18.03 -2.73 9.43
CA LEU A 350 -17.26 -3.48 10.40
C LEU A 350 -15.78 -3.10 10.29
N TYR A 351 -15.21 -2.63 11.39
CA TYR A 351 -13.77 -2.52 11.56
C TYR A 351 -13.29 -3.68 12.42
N VAL A 352 -12.16 -4.29 12.05
CA VAL A 352 -11.48 -5.33 12.83
C VAL A 352 -10.00 -4.97 12.97
N GLN A 353 -9.47 -5.12 14.16
CA GLN A 353 -8.07 -4.92 14.47
C GLN A 353 -7.59 -6.04 15.39
N ALA A 354 -6.38 -6.53 15.15
CA ALA A 354 -5.73 -7.52 15.99
C ALA A 354 -4.81 -6.84 17.00
N VAL A 355 -4.71 -7.45 18.17
CA VAL A 355 -3.75 -7.12 19.22
C VAL A 355 -3.01 -8.39 19.60
N ASP A 356 -1.69 -8.41 19.40
CA ASP A 356 -0.85 -9.47 19.93
C ASP A 356 -0.73 -9.28 21.45
N LEU A 357 -1.28 -10.22 22.24
CA LEU A 357 -1.32 -10.09 23.69
C LEU A 357 0.03 -10.35 24.37
N THR A 358 1.03 -10.83 23.61
CA THR A 358 2.40 -11.06 24.10
C THR A 358 3.24 -9.80 24.02
N THR A 359 3.16 -9.10 22.89
CA THR A 359 3.96 -7.89 22.60
C THR A 359 3.18 -6.60 22.75
N CYS A 360 1.85 -6.69 22.82
CA CYS A 360 0.93 -5.57 22.78
C CYS A 360 1.00 -4.74 21.50
N ASN A 361 1.53 -5.33 20.42
CA ASN A 361 1.50 -4.73 19.09
C ASN A 361 0.07 -4.79 18.51
N VAL A 362 -0.29 -3.73 17.79
CA VAL A 362 -1.62 -3.54 17.21
C VAL A 362 -1.51 -3.54 15.69
N SER A 363 -2.45 -4.21 15.02
CA SER A 363 -2.48 -4.24 13.55
C SER A 363 -3.05 -2.96 12.94
N ASN A 364 -3.22 -2.93 11.62
CA ASN A 364 -4.18 -2.03 10.98
C ASN A 364 -5.62 -2.35 11.39
N ALA A 365 -6.48 -1.32 11.37
CA ALA A 365 -7.92 -1.49 11.41
C ALA A 365 -8.42 -1.80 10.00
N ALA A 366 -8.67 -3.07 9.72
CA ALA A 366 -9.25 -3.52 8.46
C ALA A 366 -10.76 -3.26 8.46
N ASN A 367 -11.31 -2.85 7.33
CA ASN A 367 -12.74 -2.59 7.15
C ASN A 367 -13.33 -3.49 6.06
N LYS A 368 -14.60 -3.86 6.21
CA LYS A 368 -15.37 -4.59 5.19
C LYS A 368 -16.82 -4.17 5.17
#